data_AF-A0A349HA60-F1
#
_entry.id   AF-A0A349HA60-F1
#
_cell.length_a   1.000
_cell.length_b   1.000
_cell.length_c   1.000
_cell.angle_alpha   90.00
_cell.angle_beta   90.00
_cell.angle_gamma   90.00
#
_symmetry.space_group_name_H-M   'P 1'
#
loop_
_entity.id
_entity.type
_entity.pdbx_description
1 polymer ?
#
loop_
_entity_poly.entity_id
_entity_poly.type
_entity_poly.pdbx_seq_one_letter_code
_entity_poly.pdbx_strand_id
1 'polypeptide(L)'
;MIKAGIVGGTGYTGVELLRLLAGHSGVELTVITSRGEKGLKVSDLFPNLRGRVNLAFVEPDEATLQGCDVVFFATPNGTAMKSVPALLSAGVKVIDLAADFRLRHSAEWEQWYGMPHSCPELLAEAVYGLPEINREAIRNARLVANPGCYPTAVQLGFLPLLEAGVIDPQSLIADAKSGVSGA
;
A
#
# COMPACT_ATOMS: atom_id res chain seq x y z
N MET A 1 -0.90 15.13 -14.91
CA MET A 1 -1.63 13.98 -14.35
C MET A 1 -0.58 12.99 -13.87
N ILE A 2 -0.69 12.48 -12.66
CA ILE A 2 0.19 11.43 -12.12
C ILE A 2 -0.32 10.09 -12.66
N LYS A 3 0.54 9.32 -13.33
CA LYS A 3 0.22 7.99 -13.85
C LYS A 3 0.35 6.96 -12.73
N ALA A 4 -0.75 6.32 -12.38
CA ALA A 4 -0.82 5.34 -11.31
C ALA A 4 -0.99 3.92 -11.86
N GLY A 5 -0.09 3.02 -11.43
CA GLY A 5 -0.22 1.57 -11.59
C GLY A 5 -0.70 0.90 -10.31
N ILE A 6 -1.47 -0.18 -10.42
CA ILE A 6 -1.89 -1.00 -9.28
C ILE A 6 -1.52 -2.46 -9.54
N VAL A 7 -0.75 -3.03 -8.62
CA VAL A 7 -0.46 -4.47 -8.57
C VAL A 7 -1.42 -5.12 -7.58
N GLY A 8 -2.20 -6.12 -8.01
CA GLY A 8 -3.19 -6.79 -7.16
C GLY A 8 -4.56 -6.09 -7.10
N GLY A 9 -5.08 -5.61 -8.24
CA GLY A 9 -6.30 -4.80 -8.29
C GLY A 9 -7.62 -5.52 -7.98
N THR A 10 -7.61 -6.84 -7.72
CA THR A 10 -8.82 -7.67 -7.55
C THR A 10 -9.24 -7.90 -6.10
N GLY A 11 -8.38 -7.60 -5.13
CA GLY A 11 -8.74 -7.68 -3.71
C GLY A 11 -9.57 -6.47 -3.25
N TYR A 12 -10.14 -6.54 -2.04
CA TYR A 12 -10.94 -5.45 -1.46
C TYR A 12 -10.18 -4.12 -1.39
N THR A 13 -8.92 -4.16 -0.96
CA THR A 13 -8.06 -2.97 -0.93
C THR A 13 -7.79 -2.43 -2.33
N GLY A 14 -7.62 -3.33 -3.31
CA GLY A 14 -7.41 -2.97 -4.71
C GLY A 14 -8.62 -2.28 -5.33
N VAL A 15 -9.83 -2.81 -5.17
CA VAL A 15 -11.05 -2.19 -5.70
C VAL A 15 -11.38 -0.86 -5.01
N GLU A 16 -11.09 -0.74 -3.72
CA GLU A 16 -11.30 0.52 -3.02
C GLU A 16 -10.31 1.58 -3.49
N LEU A 17 -9.04 1.21 -3.69
CA LEU A 17 -8.06 2.09 -4.30
C LEU A 17 -8.47 2.52 -5.71
N LEU A 18 -8.98 1.59 -6.54
CA LEU A 18 -9.51 1.92 -7.86
C LEU A 18 -10.66 2.94 -7.77
N ARG A 19 -11.60 2.73 -6.84
CA ARG A 19 -12.73 3.64 -6.62
C ARG A 19 -12.25 5.05 -6.24
N LEU A 20 -11.25 5.15 -5.36
CA LEU A 20 -10.68 6.43 -4.93
C LEU A 20 -9.93 7.13 -6.08
N LEU A 21 -9.05 6.41 -6.78
CA LEU A 21 -8.22 6.99 -7.86
C LEU A 21 -9.05 7.36 -9.10
N ALA A 22 -10.10 6.61 -9.42
CA ALA A 22 -11.01 6.96 -10.52
C ALA A 22 -11.75 8.29 -10.31
N GLY A 23 -11.85 8.77 -9.06
CA GLY A 23 -12.41 10.07 -8.71
C GLY A 23 -11.37 11.19 -8.55
N HIS A 24 -10.08 10.89 -8.64
CA HIS A 24 -9.02 11.83 -8.30
C HIS A 24 -8.54 12.62 -9.53
N SER A 25 -8.87 13.91 -9.60
CA SER A 25 -8.60 14.78 -10.76
C SER A 25 -7.11 14.92 -11.14
N GLY A 26 -6.19 14.69 -10.20
CA GLY A 26 -4.75 14.73 -10.44
C GLY A 26 -4.12 13.40 -10.86
N VAL A 27 -4.88 12.31 -10.93
CA VAL A 27 -4.35 10.95 -11.16
C VAL A 27 -5.02 10.34 -12.40
N GLU A 28 -4.21 9.64 -13.18
CA GLU A 28 -4.65 8.79 -14.28
C GLU A 28 -4.30 7.34 -13.95
N LEU A 29 -5.30 6.46 -13.90
CA LEU A 29 -5.06 5.03 -13.82
C LEU A 29 -4.56 4.55 -15.19
N THR A 30 -3.36 3.99 -15.24
CA THR A 30 -2.74 3.54 -16.50
C THR A 30 -2.59 2.03 -16.57
N VAL A 31 -2.36 1.37 -15.44
CA VAL A 31 -2.07 -0.07 -15.36
C VAL A 31 -2.77 -0.67 -14.14
N ILE A 32 -3.46 -1.79 -14.33
CA ILE A 32 -4.05 -2.57 -13.23
C ILE A 32 -3.75 -4.02 -13.51
N THR A 33 -3.02 -4.68 -12.61
CA THR A 33 -2.54 -6.04 -12.85
C THR A 33 -3.34 -7.08 -12.08
N SER A 34 -3.63 -8.20 -12.72
CA SER A 34 -4.10 -9.44 -12.09
C SER A 34 -3.61 -10.62 -12.92
N ARG A 35 -3.02 -11.63 -12.28
CA ARG A 35 -2.63 -12.87 -12.97
C ARG A 35 -3.86 -13.72 -13.33
N GLY A 36 -4.86 -13.78 -12.46
CA GLY A 36 -6.05 -14.60 -12.64
C GLY A 36 -7.08 -14.01 -13.61
N GLU A 37 -7.14 -12.69 -13.71
CA GLU A 37 -8.22 -11.97 -14.43
C GLU A 37 -7.73 -11.27 -15.70
N LYS A 38 -6.56 -11.65 -16.24
CA LYS A 38 -5.95 -11.03 -17.42
C LYS A 38 -6.95 -10.93 -18.58
N GLY A 39 -7.09 -9.74 -19.14
CA GLY A 39 -7.99 -9.44 -20.26
C GLY A 39 -9.43 -9.13 -19.86
N LEU A 40 -9.85 -9.43 -18.63
CA LEU A 40 -11.16 -9.04 -18.11
C LEU A 40 -11.20 -7.53 -17.86
N LYS A 41 -12.27 -6.86 -18.29
CA LYS A 41 -12.44 -5.44 -17.96
C LYS A 41 -12.70 -5.29 -16.47
N VAL A 42 -12.11 -4.26 -15.86
CA VAL A 42 -12.31 -3.96 -14.43
C VAL A 42 -13.80 -3.79 -14.12
N SER A 43 -14.56 -3.15 -15.02
CA SER A 43 -15.99 -2.93 -14.86
C SER A 43 -16.86 -4.18 -14.97
N ASP A 44 -16.32 -5.27 -15.52
CA ASP A 44 -17.02 -6.56 -15.64
C ASP A 44 -16.91 -7.32 -14.32
N LEU A 45 -15.75 -7.25 -13.66
CA LEU A 45 -15.55 -7.79 -12.30
C LEU A 45 -16.16 -6.90 -11.21
N PHE A 46 -16.07 -5.58 -11.37
CA PHE A 46 -16.53 -4.57 -10.42
C PHE A 46 -17.55 -3.62 -11.06
N PRO A 47 -18.84 -4.00 -11.10
CA PRO A 47 -19.90 -3.21 -11.74
C PRO A 47 -20.04 -1.77 -11.25
N ASN A 48 -19.66 -1.51 -9.99
CA ASN A 48 -19.65 -0.17 -9.39
C ASN A 48 -18.65 0.80 -10.06
N LEU A 49 -17.71 0.30 -10.86
CA LEU A 49 -16.71 1.10 -11.58
C LEU A 49 -17.05 1.33 -13.07
N ARG A 50 -18.23 0.90 -13.54
CA ARG A 50 -18.69 1.12 -14.93
C ARG A 50 -18.71 2.61 -15.27
N GLY A 51 -18.16 2.94 -16.44
CA GLY A 51 -18.04 4.32 -16.92
C GLY A 51 -17.03 5.18 -16.16
N ARG A 52 -16.32 4.60 -15.17
CA ARG A 52 -15.27 5.28 -14.40
C ARG A 52 -13.89 4.69 -14.69
N VAL A 53 -13.80 3.36 -14.80
CA VAL A 53 -12.55 2.65 -15.11
C VAL A 53 -12.78 1.77 -16.34
N ASN A 54 -12.16 2.14 -17.47
CA ASN A 54 -12.30 1.44 -18.75
C ASN A 54 -11.15 0.46 -19.04
N LEU A 55 -10.21 0.31 -18.11
CA LEU A 55 -9.07 -0.58 -18.23
C LEU A 55 -9.49 -2.05 -18.10
N ALA A 56 -8.67 -2.93 -18.65
CA ALA A 56 -8.69 -4.36 -18.39
C ALA A 56 -7.50 -4.76 -17.53
N PHE A 57 -7.63 -5.84 -16.77
CA PHE A 57 -6.50 -6.37 -16.02
C PHE A 57 -5.44 -6.89 -16.98
N VAL A 58 -4.17 -6.62 -16.67
CA VAL A 58 -3.01 -7.15 -17.39
C VAL A 58 -2.18 -8.04 -16.48
N GLU A 59 -1.28 -8.82 -17.06
CA GLU A 59 -0.27 -9.49 -16.24
C GLU A 59 0.67 -8.46 -15.61
N PRO A 60 1.17 -8.72 -14.39
CA PRO A 60 2.24 -7.92 -13.82
C PRO A 60 3.48 -8.01 -14.73
N ASP A 61 3.81 -6.89 -15.37
CA ASP A 61 4.97 -6.73 -16.24
C ASP A 61 5.78 -5.54 -15.78
N GLU A 62 7.08 -5.74 -15.58
CA GLU A 62 7.95 -4.74 -14.98
C GLU A 62 8.11 -3.52 -15.90
N ALA A 63 8.32 -3.73 -17.20
CA ALA A 63 8.50 -2.64 -18.16
C ALA A 63 7.25 -1.73 -18.22
N THR A 64 6.07 -2.34 -18.16
CA THR A 64 4.79 -1.62 -18.10
C THR A 64 4.65 -0.81 -16.81
N LEU A 65 5.04 -1.39 -15.67
CA LEU A 65 4.98 -0.71 -14.37
C LEU A 65 6.02 0.43 -14.24
N GLN A 66 7.18 0.29 -14.88
CA GLN A 66 8.20 1.34 -14.95
C GLN A 66 7.73 2.60 -15.71
N GLY A 67 6.68 2.48 -16.54
CA GLY A 67 6.05 3.62 -17.21
C GLY A 67 5.10 4.45 -16.33
N CYS A 68 4.91 4.07 -15.06
CA CYS A 68 4.07 4.79 -14.11
C CYS A 68 4.90 5.77 -13.26
N ASP A 69 4.27 6.86 -12.80
CA ASP A 69 4.90 7.77 -11.84
C ASP A 69 4.84 7.18 -10.41
N VAL A 70 3.77 6.45 -10.12
CA VAL A 70 3.55 5.76 -8.84
C VAL A 70 2.92 4.38 -9.06
N VAL A 71 3.37 3.39 -8.29
CA VAL A 71 2.80 2.04 -8.28
C VAL A 71 2.35 1.70 -6.87
N PHE A 72 1.09 1.26 -6.75
CA PHE A 72 0.50 0.75 -5.53
C PHE A 72 0.57 -0.78 -5.52
N PHE A 73 1.00 -1.37 -4.41
CA PHE A 73 0.94 -2.81 -4.20
C PHE A 73 -0.20 -3.16 -3.24
N ALA A 74 -1.28 -3.73 -3.79
CA ALA A 74 -2.41 -4.29 -3.06
C ALA A 74 -2.33 -5.83 -3.08
N THR A 75 -1.16 -6.36 -2.75
CA THR A 75 -0.84 -7.79 -2.82
C THR A 75 -0.61 -8.40 -1.43
N PRO A 76 -0.64 -9.73 -1.28
CA PRO A 76 -0.20 -10.39 -0.05
C PRO A 76 1.26 -10.07 0.30
N ASN A 77 1.59 -10.21 1.59
CA ASN A 77 2.95 -9.99 2.10
C ASN A 77 3.99 -10.85 1.35
N GLY A 78 5.19 -10.30 1.17
CA GLY A 78 6.30 -10.89 0.44
C GLY A 78 6.21 -10.75 -1.09
N THR A 79 5.13 -10.17 -1.60
CA THR A 79 4.96 -9.97 -3.05
C THR A 79 5.62 -8.68 -3.52
N ALA A 80 5.49 -7.57 -2.78
CA ALA A 80 5.99 -6.28 -3.21
C ALA A 80 7.52 -6.28 -3.27
N MET A 81 8.18 -6.92 -2.29
CA MET A 81 9.64 -7.01 -2.21
C MET A 81 10.33 -7.56 -3.46
N LYS A 82 9.61 -8.29 -4.33
CA LYS A 82 10.15 -8.86 -5.57
C LYS A 82 10.27 -7.84 -6.70
N SER A 83 9.51 -6.75 -6.64
CA SER A 83 9.40 -5.77 -7.74
C SER A 83 9.82 -4.37 -7.32
N VAL A 84 9.68 -4.03 -6.03
CA VAL A 84 9.99 -2.70 -5.52
C VAL A 84 11.43 -2.24 -5.80
N PRO A 85 12.49 -3.05 -5.62
CA PRO A 85 13.86 -2.59 -5.91
C PRO A 85 14.05 -2.08 -7.34
N ALA A 86 13.48 -2.78 -8.33
CA ALA A 86 13.61 -2.42 -9.73
C ALA A 86 12.76 -1.20 -10.10
N LEU A 87 11.54 -1.10 -9.55
CA LEU A 87 10.69 0.09 -9.73
C LEU A 87 11.33 1.34 -9.14
N LEU A 88 11.87 1.26 -7.92
CA LEU A 88 12.57 2.38 -7.31
C LEU A 88 13.79 2.77 -8.14
N SER A 89 14.55 1.81 -8.65
CA SER A 89 15.72 2.05 -9.52
C SER A 89 15.33 2.76 -10.83
N ALA A 90 14.13 2.50 -11.35
CA ALA A 90 13.56 3.19 -12.51
C ALA A 90 12.97 4.58 -12.19
N GLY A 91 13.02 5.03 -10.93
CA GLY A 91 12.49 6.32 -10.49
C GLY A 91 11.00 6.33 -10.17
N VAL A 92 10.34 5.17 -10.21
CA VAL A 92 8.92 5.04 -9.87
C VAL A 92 8.75 5.13 -8.36
N LYS A 93 7.76 5.90 -7.90
CA LYS A 93 7.38 5.89 -6.48
C LYS A 93 6.53 4.66 -6.15
N VAL A 94 6.71 4.10 -4.97
CA VAL A 94 5.98 2.92 -4.51
C VAL A 94 5.17 3.25 -3.27
N ILE A 95 3.92 2.78 -3.26
CA ILE A 95 3.07 2.73 -2.07
C ILE A 95 2.68 1.27 -1.83
N ASP A 96 3.23 0.66 -0.80
CA ASP A 96 2.90 -0.71 -0.42
C ASP A 96 1.76 -0.73 0.59
N LEU A 97 0.63 -1.38 0.26
CA LEU A 97 -0.52 -1.53 1.15
C LEU A 97 -0.43 -2.77 2.03
N ALA A 98 0.52 -3.66 1.73
CA ALA A 98 0.87 -4.80 2.55
C ALA A 98 1.79 -4.38 3.71
N ALA A 99 2.40 -5.37 4.36
CA ALA A 99 3.27 -5.15 5.50
C ALA A 99 4.76 -5.17 5.17
N ASP A 100 5.14 -5.34 3.91
CA ASP A 100 6.50 -5.69 3.49
C ASP A 100 7.50 -4.66 4.02
N PHE A 101 7.16 -3.37 3.96
CA PHE A 101 8.07 -2.29 4.32
C PHE A 101 7.68 -1.54 5.61
N ARG A 102 6.74 -2.07 6.41
CA ARG A 102 6.23 -1.36 7.61
C ARG A 102 7.21 -1.33 8.78
N LEU A 103 8.00 -2.39 8.94
CA LEU A 103 8.92 -2.56 10.06
C LEU A 103 10.34 -2.23 9.62
N ARG A 104 11.09 -1.53 10.47
CA ARG A 104 12.45 -1.06 10.13
C ARG A 104 13.52 -2.14 10.23
N HIS A 105 13.27 -3.20 11.00
CA HIS A 105 14.23 -4.26 11.26
C HIS A 105 13.79 -5.54 10.59
N SER A 106 14.65 -6.11 9.74
CA SER A 106 14.35 -7.36 9.04
C SER A 106 14.06 -8.49 10.01
N ALA A 107 14.84 -8.64 11.09
CA ALA A 107 14.61 -9.69 12.09
C ALA A 107 13.22 -9.61 12.75
N GLU A 108 12.72 -8.40 13.02
CA GLU A 108 11.37 -8.20 13.57
C GLU A 108 10.31 -8.56 12.52
N TRP A 109 10.53 -8.16 11.27
CA TRP A 109 9.66 -8.54 10.17
C TRP A 109 9.59 -10.07 10.00
N GLU A 110 10.74 -10.74 9.95
CA GLU A 110 10.85 -12.19 9.81
C GLU A 110 10.13 -12.93 10.94
N GLN A 111 10.23 -12.43 12.18
CA GLN A 111 9.54 -12.98 13.34
C GLN A 111 8.01 -12.99 13.15
N TRP A 112 7.44 -11.90 12.63
CA TRP A 112 5.99 -11.75 12.50
C TRP A 112 5.41 -12.31 11.20
N TYR A 113 6.19 -12.36 10.12
CA TYR A 113 5.72 -12.74 8.79
C TYR A 113 6.26 -14.10 8.31
N GLY A 114 7.12 -14.76 9.10
CA GLY A 114 7.48 -16.18 8.92
C GLY A 114 8.33 -16.48 7.69
N MET A 115 8.95 -15.48 7.08
CA MET A 115 9.87 -15.64 5.95
C MET A 115 10.96 -14.57 5.97
N PRO A 116 12.13 -14.79 5.35
CA PRO A 116 13.17 -13.77 5.21
C PRO A 116 12.68 -12.54 4.44
N HIS A 117 13.07 -11.34 4.88
CA HIS A 117 12.81 -10.13 4.12
C HIS A 117 13.79 -10.03 2.93
N SER A 118 13.29 -9.90 1.68
CA SER A 118 14.16 -10.03 0.50
C SER A 118 14.86 -8.73 0.05
N CYS A 119 14.54 -7.59 0.66
CA CYS A 119 15.18 -6.29 0.40
C CYS A 119 15.40 -5.48 1.71
N PRO A 120 16.14 -6.03 2.69
CA PRO A 120 16.31 -5.41 4.02
C PRO A 120 16.91 -4.00 3.96
N GLU A 121 17.71 -3.69 2.96
CA GLU A 121 18.29 -2.36 2.72
C GLU A 121 17.24 -1.28 2.48
N LEU A 122 16.07 -1.64 1.93
CA LEU A 122 14.98 -0.71 1.66
C LEU A 122 14.13 -0.40 2.90
N LEU A 123 14.22 -1.20 3.97
CA LEU A 123 13.47 -0.97 5.21
C LEU A 123 13.85 0.35 5.89
N ALA A 124 15.10 0.79 5.73
CA ALA A 124 15.57 2.08 6.24
C ALA A 124 15.07 3.28 5.41
N GLU A 125 14.86 3.08 4.11
CA GLU A 125 14.34 4.10 3.18
C GLU A 125 12.82 4.27 3.30
N ALA A 126 12.10 3.18 3.59
CA ALA A 126 10.65 3.18 3.67
C ALA A 126 10.12 4.16 4.73
N VAL A 127 9.16 5.00 4.33
CA VAL A 127 8.45 5.90 5.24
C VAL A 127 7.11 5.28 5.62
N TYR A 128 6.85 5.17 6.93
CA TYR A 128 5.56 4.71 7.44
C TYR A 128 4.47 5.74 7.12
N GLY A 129 3.50 5.35 6.30
CA GLY A 129 2.53 6.23 5.64
C GLY A 129 1.39 6.72 6.53
N LEU A 130 1.67 7.17 7.75
CA LEU A 130 0.70 7.83 8.65
C LEU A 130 0.88 9.35 8.57
N PRO A 131 0.05 10.08 7.79
CA PRO A 131 0.30 11.50 7.50
C PRO A 131 0.28 12.42 8.72
N GLU A 132 -0.48 12.08 9.76
CA GLU A 132 -0.56 12.86 11.00
C GLU A 132 0.80 12.99 11.68
N ILE A 133 1.67 11.99 11.52
CA ILE A 133 3.01 11.95 12.13
C ILE A 133 4.12 12.17 11.11
N ASN A 134 4.01 11.56 9.94
CA ASN A 134 5.11 11.47 8.99
C ASN A 134 4.94 12.38 7.76
N ARG A 135 4.08 13.41 7.80
CA ARG A 135 3.76 14.28 6.64
C ARG A 135 4.99 14.75 5.85
N GLU A 136 5.98 15.31 6.54
CA GLU A 136 7.17 15.85 5.88
C GLU A 136 8.11 14.76 5.34
N ALA A 137 8.19 13.61 6.02
CA ALA A 137 8.92 12.47 5.51
C ALA A 137 8.23 11.89 4.25
N ILE A 138 6.89 11.76 4.28
CA ILE A 138 6.09 11.25 3.16
C ILE A 138 6.23 12.13 1.92
N ARG A 139 6.29 13.46 2.09
CA ARG A 139 6.46 14.42 0.97
C ARG A 139 7.67 14.08 0.09
N ASN A 140 8.76 13.62 0.72
CA ASN A 140 10.02 13.31 0.06
C ASN A 140 10.21 11.81 -0.21
N ALA A 141 9.29 10.96 0.24
CA ALA A 141 9.41 9.52 0.13
C ALA A 141 9.33 9.05 -1.33
N ARG A 142 10.14 8.03 -1.63
CA ARG A 142 10.03 7.20 -2.84
C ARG A 142 9.33 5.88 -2.54
N LEU A 143 9.42 5.40 -1.31
CA LEU A 143 8.76 4.19 -0.81
C LEU A 143 7.94 4.54 0.43
N VAL A 144 6.62 4.38 0.32
CA VAL A 144 5.69 4.53 1.44
C VAL A 144 5.15 3.17 1.83
N ALA A 145 5.34 2.80 3.09
CA ALA A 145 4.71 1.64 3.70
C ALA A 145 3.39 2.07 4.31
N ASN A 146 2.28 1.81 3.62
CA ASN A 146 0.96 2.23 4.08
C ASN A 146 0.59 1.44 5.35
N PRO A 147 0.15 2.12 6.44
CA PRO A 147 -0.18 1.49 7.70
C PRO A 147 -1.25 0.40 7.60
N GLY A 148 -1.24 -0.52 8.56
CA GLY A 148 -2.35 -1.46 8.75
C GLY A 148 -3.58 -0.75 9.34
N CYS A 149 -4.78 -1.29 9.11
CA CYS A 149 -6.02 -0.70 9.59
C CYS A 149 -6.07 -0.58 11.13
N TYR A 150 -5.74 -1.65 11.88
CA TYR A 150 -5.65 -1.58 13.34
C TYR A 150 -4.52 -0.66 13.83
N PRO A 151 -3.27 -0.78 13.34
CA PRO A 151 -2.22 0.20 13.67
C PRO A 151 -2.65 1.64 13.45
N THR A 152 -3.39 1.94 12.38
CA THR A 152 -3.90 3.30 12.12
C THR A 152 -4.87 3.75 13.21
N ALA A 153 -5.92 2.96 13.48
CA ALA A 153 -6.93 3.31 14.47
C ALA A 153 -6.34 3.45 15.88
N VAL A 154 -5.45 2.52 16.27
CA VAL A 154 -4.84 2.49 17.60
C VAL A 154 -3.83 3.62 17.78
N GLN A 155 -2.95 3.86 16.80
CA GLN A 155 -1.99 4.96 16.87
C GLN A 155 -2.71 6.31 16.95
N LEU A 156 -3.67 6.58 16.06
CA LEU A 156 -4.40 7.84 16.08
C LEU A 156 -5.18 8.07 17.39
N GLY A 157 -5.65 7.01 18.04
CA GLY A 157 -6.31 7.09 19.35
C GLY A 157 -5.36 7.43 20.50
N PHE A 158 -4.20 6.78 20.59
CA PHE A 158 -3.28 6.95 21.72
C PHE A 158 -2.31 8.11 21.57
N LEU A 159 -1.90 8.41 20.35
CA LEU A 159 -0.85 9.39 20.06
C LEU A 159 -1.05 10.75 20.76
N PRO A 160 -2.21 11.43 20.68
CA PRO A 160 -2.39 12.72 21.36
C PRO A 160 -2.28 12.62 22.89
N LEU A 161 -2.66 11.49 23.48
CA LEU A 161 -2.57 11.26 24.92
C LEU A 161 -1.13 11.00 25.37
N LEU A 162 -0.38 10.25 24.56
CA LEU A 162 1.05 9.99 24.77
C LEU A 162 1.88 11.27 24.63
N GLU A 163 1.64 12.07 23.58
CA GLU A 163 2.34 13.34 23.35
C GLU A 163 2.07 14.37 24.45
N ALA A 164 0.83 14.41 24.98
CA ALA A 164 0.49 15.27 26.10
C ALA A 164 1.02 14.76 27.45
N GLY A 165 1.52 13.52 27.52
CA GLY A 165 2.02 12.91 28.76
C GLY A 165 0.94 12.67 29.82
N VAL A 166 -0.32 12.44 29.41
CA VAL A 166 -1.48 12.34 30.33
C VAL A 166 -1.90 10.89 30.62
N ILE A 167 -1.18 9.91 30.08
CA ILE A 167 -1.40 8.47 30.31
C ILE A 167 -0.07 7.75 30.55
N ASP A 168 -0.13 6.57 31.17
CA ASP A 168 1.04 5.70 31.35
C ASP A 168 1.38 4.97 30.04
N PRO A 169 2.56 5.20 29.43
CA PRO A 169 2.95 4.54 28.19
C PRO A 169 3.32 3.06 28.37
N GLN A 170 3.49 2.57 29.60
CA GLN A 170 3.92 1.19 29.85
C GLN A 170 2.80 0.15 29.70
N SER A 171 1.53 0.57 29.75
CA SER A 171 0.38 -0.33 29.66
C SER A 171 -0.77 0.29 28.88
N LEU A 172 -0.83 -0.03 27.59
CA LEU A 172 -1.90 0.40 26.69
C LEU A 172 -2.68 -0.83 26.20
N ILE A 173 -4.00 -0.82 26.38
CA ILE A 173 -4.88 -1.91 25.95
C ILE A 173 -5.78 -1.39 24.84
N ALA A 174 -5.72 -2.03 23.67
CA ALA A 174 -6.60 -1.76 22.54
C ALA A 174 -7.48 -2.98 22.27
N ASP A 175 -8.77 -2.88 22.64
CA ASP A 175 -9.79 -3.87 22.28
C ASP A 175 -10.55 -3.39 21.04
N ALA A 176 -10.08 -3.83 19.87
CA ALA A 176 -10.53 -3.37 18.56
C ALA A 176 -11.58 -4.29 17.93
N LYS A 177 -12.52 -3.69 17.17
CA LYS A 177 -13.61 -4.39 16.47
C LYS A 177 -13.49 -4.07 14.98
N SER A 178 -13.65 -5.06 14.11
CA SER A 178 -13.57 -4.87 12.65
C SER A 178 -14.75 -5.51 11.93
N GLY A 179 -15.14 -4.89 10.81
CA GLY A 179 -15.97 -5.57 9.81
C GLY A 179 -15.21 -6.71 9.14
N VAL A 180 -15.96 -7.62 8.51
CA VAL A 180 -15.42 -8.85 7.89
C VAL A 180 -14.49 -8.57 6.72
N SER A 181 -14.60 -7.40 6.06
CA SER A 181 -13.75 -7.02 4.94
C SER A 181 -12.27 -6.80 5.31
N GLY A 182 -11.94 -6.77 6.61
CA GLY A 182 -10.55 -6.71 7.08
C GLY A 182 -9.83 -8.06 7.09
N ALA A 183 -10.54 -9.17 6.81
CA ALA A 183 -9.98 -10.52 6.74
C ALA A 183 -9.12 -10.75 5.49
#